data_AF-A0A7C3F0T4-F1
#
_entry.id   AF-A0A7C3F0T4-F1
#
_cell.length_a   1.000
_cell.length_b   1.000
_cell.length_c   1.000
_cell.angle_alpha   90.00
_cell.angle_beta   90.00
_cell.angle_gamma   90.00
#
_symmetry.space_group_name_H-M   'P 1'
#
loop_
_entity.id
_entity.type
_entity.pdbx_description
1 polymer ?
#
loop_
_entity_poly.entity_id
_entity_poly.type
_entity_poly.pdbx_seq_one_letter_code
_entity_poly.pdbx_strand_id
1 'polypeptide(L)' 'MKILISADMEGASGIATSRECGYPSRPVGDPEANPDYLTGRRWLTGDVNAAVEGALDAGATSFV' A
#
# COMPACT_ATOMS: atom_id res chain seq x y z
N MET A 1 4.01 8.06 -21.82
CA MET A 1 5.04 7.16 -21.25
C MET A 1 4.36 6.15 -20.34
N LYS A 2 4.83 4.89 -20.29
CA LYS A 2 4.28 3.85 -19.41
C LYS A 2 5.22 3.61 -18.23
N ILE A 3 4.68 3.61 -17.01
CA ILE A 3 5.40 3.42 -15.75
C ILE A 3 4.89 2.16 -15.07
N LEU A 4 5.80 1.40 -14.44
CA LEU A 4 5.44 0.30 -13.54
C LEU A 4 5.72 0.75 -12.11
N ILE A 5 4.74 0.57 -11.23
CA ILE A 5 4.88 0.85 -9.79
C ILE A 5 4.79 -0.48 -9.05
N SER A 6 5.93 -0.93 -8.50
CA SER A 6 5.97 -2.07 -7.59
C SER A 6 5.89 -1.55 -6.17
N ALA A 7 4.91 -2.02 -5.42
CA ALA A 7 4.62 -1.58 -4.06
C ALA A 7 4.60 -2.78 -3.12
N ASP A 8 5.17 -2.60 -1.93
CA ASP A 8 5.18 -3.58 -0.84
C ASP A 8 4.87 -2.88 0.48
N MET A 9 4.25 -3.58 1.43
CA MET A 9 3.61 -2.93 2.57
C MET A 9 4.59 -2.50 3.66
N GLU A 10 5.66 -3.25 3.89
CA GLU A 10 6.64 -3.05 4.95
C GLU A 10 7.33 -1.70 4.88
N GLY A 11 7.42 -1.11 3.69
CA GLY A 11 8.05 0.19 3.43
C GLY A 11 7.10 1.38 3.38
N ALA A 12 5.79 1.19 3.54
CA ALA A 12 4.83 2.29 3.44
C ALA A 12 4.91 3.26 4.64
N SER A 13 4.62 4.53 4.38
CA SER A 13 4.56 5.59 5.37
C SER A 13 3.59 5.22 6.50
N GLY A 14 4.08 5.27 7.74
CA GLY A 14 3.30 4.97 8.94
C GLY A 14 3.32 3.50 9.35
N ILE A 15 3.83 2.58 8.53
CA ILE A 15 4.06 1.18 8.93
C ILE A 15 5.26 1.14 9.89
N ALA A 16 5.03 0.63 11.09
CA ALA A 16 6.04 0.55 12.13
C ALA A 16 6.34 -0.89 12.57
N THR A 17 5.39 -1.80 12.40
CA THR A 17 5.53 -3.20 12.81
C THR A 17 4.93 -4.15 11.78
N SER A 18 5.07 -5.46 11.99
CA SER A 18 4.47 -6.48 11.11
C SER A 18 2.96 -6.64 11.29
N ARG A 19 2.36 -6.00 12.32
CA ARG A 19 0.91 -6.05 12.57
C ARG A 19 0.12 -5.37 11.47
N GLU A 20 0.63 -4.24 11.00
CA GLU A 20 0.05 -3.48 9.90
C GLU A 20 0.24 -4.17 8.54
N CYS A 21 1.18 -5.12 8.42
CA CYS A 21 1.43 -5.88 7.19
C CYS A 21 0.57 -7.15 7.04
N GLY A 22 -0.34 -7.42 7.99
CA GLY A 22 -1.18 -8.63 7.93
C GLY A 22 -0.42 -9.93 8.15
N TYR A 23 0.82 -9.87 8.66
CA TYR A 23 1.59 -11.04 9.09
C TYR A 23 0.78 -11.82 10.14
N PRO A 24 0.73 -13.17 10.08
CA PRO A 24 -0.38 -13.93 10.63
C PRO A 24 -0.36 -13.90 12.15
N SER A 25 -1.17 -13.02 12.73
CA SER A 25 -1.74 -13.25 14.05
C SER A 25 -3.13 -13.87 13.98
N ARG A 26 -3.80 -13.90 12.80
CA ARG A 26 -5.12 -14.53 12.60
C ARG A 26 -5.30 -15.17 11.21
N PRO A 27 -6.19 -16.19 11.07
CA PRO A 27 -6.46 -16.87 9.80
C PRO A 27 -7.08 -15.97 8.72
N VAL A 28 -6.74 -16.24 7.45
CA VAL A 28 -7.38 -15.60 6.29
C VAL A 28 -8.88 -15.92 6.30
N GLY A 29 -9.74 -14.89 6.27
CA GLY A 29 -11.20 -15.03 6.30
C GLY A 29 -11.84 -14.76 7.66
N ASP A 30 -11.07 -14.42 8.70
CA ASP A 30 -11.60 -13.89 9.95
C ASP A 30 -12.27 -12.53 9.71
N PRO A 31 -13.57 -12.35 10.02
CA PRO A 31 -14.24 -11.05 9.91
C PRO A 31 -13.63 -9.97 10.82
N GLU A 32 -12.81 -10.35 11.80
CA GLU A 32 -11.97 -9.44 12.59
C GLU A 32 -10.50 -9.39 12.14
N ALA A 33 -10.22 -9.77 10.88
CA ALA A 33 -8.88 -9.69 10.30
C ALA A 33 -8.30 -8.26 10.44
N ASN A 34 -7.41 -8.16 11.44
CA ASN A 34 -6.49 -7.09 11.82
C ASN A 34 -6.88 -5.66 11.38
N PRO A 35 -7.55 -4.86 12.24
CA PRO A 35 -7.79 -3.43 12.01
C PRO A 35 -6.53 -2.65 11.63
N ASP A 36 -5.37 -3.08 12.15
CA ASP A 36 -4.04 -2.54 11.84
C ASP A 36 -3.69 -2.74 10.36
N TYR A 37 -3.98 -3.90 9.77
CA TYR A 37 -3.77 -4.18 8.34
C TYR A 37 -4.72 -3.37 7.45
N LEU A 38 -5.98 -3.25 7.85
CA LEU A 38 -6.95 -2.42 7.11
C LEU A 38 -6.56 -0.94 7.10
N THR A 39 -5.84 -0.50 8.13
CA THR A 39 -5.26 0.84 8.22
C THR A 39 -3.99 0.92 7.38
N GLY A 40 -3.07 -0.03 7.51
CA GLY A 40 -1.83 -0.11 6.74
C GLY A 40 -2.06 -0.13 5.22
N ARG A 41 -3.02 -0.94 4.73
CA ARG A 41 -3.37 -0.95 3.30
C ARG A 41 -3.91 0.40 2.79
N ARG A 42 -4.58 1.17 3.65
CA ARG A 42 -5.07 2.52 3.29
C ARG A 42 -3.90 3.49 3.18
N TRP A 43 -2.92 3.40 4.06
CA TRP A 43 -1.69 4.19 3.97
C TRP A 43 -0.87 3.87 2.73
N LEU A 44 -0.63 2.58 2.45
CA LEU A 44 0.07 2.14 1.22
C LEU A 44 -0.63 2.67 -0.05
N THR A 45 -1.97 2.67 -0.07
CA THR A 45 -2.73 3.24 -1.19
C THR A 45 -2.47 4.74 -1.35
N GLY A 46 -2.35 5.48 -0.23
CA GLY A 46 -1.99 6.90 -0.24
C GLY A 46 -0.60 7.15 -0.83
N ASP A 47 0.39 6.37 -0.42
CA ASP A 47 1.77 6.47 -0.95
C ASP A 47 1.83 6.18 -2.44
N VAL A 48 1.14 5.11 -2.90
CA VAL A 48 1.08 4.77 -4.33
C VAL A 48 0.39 5.88 -5.12
N ASN A 49 -0.71 6.46 -4.61
CA ASN A 49 -1.38 7.57 -5.28
C ASN A 49 -0.48 8.80 -5.37
N ALA A 50 0.27 9.13 -4.34
CA ALA A 50 1.23 10.24 -4.38
C ALA A 50 2.32 10.01 -5.45
N ALA A 51 2.81 8.78 -5.60
CA ALA A 51 3.75 8.41 -6.66
C ALA A 51 3.12 8.52 -8.06
N VAL A 52 1.86 8.09 -8.22
CA VAL A 52 1.10 8.24 -9.47
C VAL A 52 0.89 9.72 -9.82
N GLU A 53 0.49 10.56 -8.87
CA GLU A 53 0.29 12.00 -9.06
C GLU A 53 1.58 12.68 -9.53
N GLY A 54 2.70 12.45 -8.84
CA GLY A 54 3.99 12.99 -9.26
C GLY A 54 4.43 12.50 -10.64
N ALA A 55 4.13 11.24 -10.99
CA ALA A 55 4.44 10.71 -12.31
C ALA A 55 3.55 11.29 -13.42
N LEU A 56 2.26 11.52 -13.14
CA LEU A 56 1.34 12.22 -14.04
C LEU A 56 1.83 13.64 -14.31
N ASP A 57 2.21 14.38 -13.27
CA ASP A 57 2.79 15.72 -13.38
C ASP A 57 4.07 15.74 -14.22
N ALA A 58 4.82 14.64 -14.20
CA ALA A 58 6.02 14.43 -15.03
C ALA A 58 5.71 13.91 -16.46
N GLY A 59 4.45 13.77 -16.86
CA GLY A 59 4.04 13.37 -18.21
C GLY A 59 3.86 11.86 -18.43
N ALA A 60 3.73 11.06 -17.37
CA ALA A 60 3.27 9.68 -17.48
C ALA A 60 1.82 9.62 -18.00
N THR A 61 1.49 8.59 -18.79
CA THR A 61 0.16 8.46 -19.42
C THR A 61 -0.45 7.08 -19.22
N SER A 62 0.27 6.15 -18.59
CA SER A 62 -0.18 4.78 -18.35
C SER A 62 0.64 4.17 -17.22
N PHE A 63 -0.02 3.35 -16.39
CA PHE A 63 0.55 2.72 -15.21
C PHE A 63 0.25 1.22 -15.21
N VAL A 64 1.10 0.45 -14.53
CA VAL A 64 0.90 -0.97 -14.16
C VAL A 64 1.28 -1.12 -12.70
#